data_AF-A0A957H7K3-F1
#
_entry.id   AF-A0A957H7K3-F1
#
_cell.length_a   1.000
_cell.length_b   1.000
_cell.length_c   1.000
_cell.angle_alpha   90.00
_cell.angle_beta   90.00
_cell.angle_gamma   90.00
#
_symmetry.space_group_name_H-M   'P 1'
#
loop_
_entity.id
_entity.type
_entity.pdbx_description
1 polymer ?
#
loop_
_entity_poly.entity_id
_entity_poly.type
_entity_poly.pdbx_seq_one_letter_code
_entity_poly.pdbx_strand_id
1 'polypeptide(L)'
;AIFTFGIKAPNPREAGRQFIESLHLFSHLANVGDARSLVIHPASTTHQRLSDDELKKAGVNPGTIRLSIGLESVEDLLWDLDQALLATSA
;
A
#
# COMPACT_ATOMS: atom_id res chain seq x y z
N ALA A 1 -12.30 8.11 -0.39
CA ALA A 1 -11.25 9.02 -0.90
C ALA A 1 -10.06 8.20 -1.41
N ILE A 2 -9.22 8.74 -2.30
CA ILE A 2 -8.03 8.03 -2.83
C ILE A 2 -6.78 8.86 -2.54
N PHE A 3 -5.75 8.23 -2.00
CA PHE A 3 -4.45 8.87 -1.86
C PHE A 3 -3.32 7.84 -1.98
N THR A 4 -2.12 8.35 -2.23
CA THR A 4 -0.89 7.57 -2.36
C THR A 4 0.18 8.09 -1.41
N PHE A 5 1.01 7.20 -0.91
CA PHE A 5 2.20 7.52 -0.12
C PHE A 5 3.31 6.53 -0.40
N GLY A 6 4.52 6.80 0.09
CA GLY A 6 5.66 5.89 0.00
C GLY A 6 6.16 5.49 1.37
N ILE A 7 6.59 4.24 1.52
CA ILE A 7 7.24 3.77 2.76
C ILE A 7 8.73 4.08 2.70
N LYS A 8 9.22 4.75 3.74
CA LYS A 8 10.65 5.08 3.89
C LYS A 8 11.38 3.87 4.49
N ALA A 9 12.12 3.15 3.67
CA ALA A 9 12.92 2.00 4.09
C ALA A 9 14.15 1.84 3.19
N PRO A 10 15.21 1.11 3.63
CA PRO A 10 16.36 0.79 2.78
C PRO A 10 15.97 -0.01 1.52
N ASN A 11 14.95 -0.88 1.63
CA ASN A 11 14.35 -1.60 0.51
C ASN A 11 12.85 -1.25 0.40
N PRO A 12 12.48 -0.19 -0.34
CA PRO A 12 11.10 0.30 -0.39
C PRO A 12 10.10 -0.70 -0.98
N ARG A 13 10.54 -1.51 -1.95
CA ARG A 13 9.68 -2.51 -2.60
C ARG A 13 9.31 -3.62 -1.64
N GLU A 14 10.29 -4.13 -0.90
CA GLU A 14 10.04 -5.18 0.10
C GLU A 14 9.22 -4.64 1.27
N ALA A 15 9.54 -3.45 1.75
CA ALA A 15 8.76 -2.77 2.79
C ALA A 15 7.31 -2.54 2.35
N GLY A 16 7.09 -2.11 1.10
CA GLY A 16 5.75 -1.94 0.54
C GLY A 16 4.96 -3.25 0.47
N ARG A 17 5.62 -4.35 0.09
CA ARG A 17 5.01 -5.70 0.09
C ARG A 17 4.63 -6.13 1.51
N GLN A 18 5.56 -6.03 2.46
CA GLN A 18 5.33 -6.41 3.85
C GLN A 18 4.20 -5.59 4.49
N PHE A 19 4.17 -4.28 4.26
CA PHE A 19 3.13 -3.40 4.77
C PHE A 19 1.75 -3.83 4.31
N ILE A 20 1.55 -4.06 3.00
CA ILE A 20 0.22 -4.46 2.51
C ILE A 20 -0.18 -5.82 3.07
N GLU A 21 0.75 -6.78 3.16
CA GLU A 21 0.50 -8.11 3.72
C GLU A 21 0.22 -8.11 5.21
N SER A 22 0.62 -7.06 5.93
CA SER A 22 0.39 -6.92 7.37
C SER A 22 -0.97 -6.29 7.73
N LEU A 23 -1.70 -5.74 6.75
CA LEU A 23 -3.01 -5.14 6.98
C LEU A 23 -4.08 -6.21 7.24
N HIS A 24 -4.95 -5.97 8.22
CA HIS A 24 -6.03 -6.88 8.60
C HIS A 24 -7.39 -6.44 8.04
N LEU A 25 -7.62 -5.15 7.84
CA LEU A 25 -8.89 -4.60 7.38
C LEU A 25 -8.86 -4.28 5.88
N PHE A 26 -7.77 -3.72 5.39
CA PHE A 26 -7.65 -3.34 3.99
C PHE A 26 -7.57 -4.56 3.07
N SER A 27 -8.44 -4.62 2.06
CA SER A 27 -8.45 -5.70 1.07
C SER A 27 -7.50 -5.44 -0.10
N HIS A 28 -6.76 -6.46 -0.54
CA HIS A 28 -5.81 -6.40 -1.65
C HIS A 28 -6.51 -6.47 -3.00
N LEU A 29 -7.11 -5.36 -3.41
CA LEU A 29 -7.84 -5.29 -4.68
C LEU A 29 -7.47 -4.03 -5.47
N ALA A 30 -7.43 -4.19 -6.79
CA ALA A 30 -7.01 -3.13 -7.70
C ALA A 30 -8.12 -2.11 -8.04
N ASN A 31 -9.39 -2.39 -7.68
CA ASN A 31 -10.50 -1.44 -7.85
C ASN A 31 -10.42 -0.27 -6.84
N VAL A 32 -11.35 0.68 -6.95
CA VAL A 32 -11.46 1.87 -6.11
C VAL A 32 -12.94 2.21 -5.86
N GLY A 33 -13.23 2.92 -4.77
CA GLY A 33 -14.58 3.42 -4.47
C GLY A 33 -15.57 2.36 -3.96
N ASP A 34 -15.07 1.29 -3.34
CA ASP A 34 -15.87 0.27 -2.67
C ASP A 34 -16.27 0.74 -1.25
N ALA A 35 -17.28 0.10 -0.65
CA ALA A 35 -17.64 0.30 0.75
C ALA A 35 -16.54 -0.19 1.70
N ARG A 36 -15.72 -1.17 1.25
CA ARG A 36 -14.54 -1.64 1.98
C ARG A 36 -13.30 -0.85 1.59
N SER A 37 -12.42 -0.64 2.55
CA SER A 37 -11.10 -0.05 2.34
C SER A 37 -10.19 -1.00 1.56
N LEU A 38 -9.54 -0.47 0.53
CA LEU A 38 -8.70 -1.24 -0.40
C LEU A 38 -7.28 -0.71 -0.43
N VAL A 39 -6.33 -1.61 -0.61
CA VAL A 39 -4.89 -1.31 -0.69
C VAL A 39 -4.27 -1.98 -1.90
N ILE A 40 -3.33 -1.29 -2.54
CA ILE A 40 -2.45 -1.89 -3.53
C ILE A 40 -1.04 -1.32 -3.42
N HIS A 41 -0.05 -2.20 -3.56
CA HIS A 41 1.35 -1.85 -3.78
C HIS A 41 1.71 -2.21 -5.23
N PRO A 42 1.76 -1.24 -6.18
CA PRO A 42 1.90 -1.55 -7.60
C PRO A 42 3.15 -2.38 -7.92
N ALA A 43 4.26 -2.11 -7.24
CA ALA A 43 5.53 -2.77 -7.50
C ALA A 43 5.51 -4.27 -7.15
N SER A 44 4.70 -4.74 -6.18
CA SER A 44 4.57 -6.18 -5.90
C SER A 44 3.32 -6.82 -6.50
N THR A 45 2.48 -6.06 -7.21
CA THR A 45 1.19 -6.54 -7.72
C THR A 45 1.02 -6.25 -9.21
N THR A 46 0.29 -5.18 -9.55
CA THR A 46 -0.13 -4.82 -10.91
C THR A 46 1.04 -4.54 -11.86
N HIS A 47 2.18 -4.09 -11.33
CA HIS A 47 3.38 -3.73 -12.08
C HIS A 47 4.60 -4.58 -11.67
N GLN A 48 4.36 -5.79 -11.12
CA GLN A 48 5.43 -6.66 -10.62
C GLN A 48 6.51 -7.03 -11.66
N ARG A 49 6.18 -6.95 -12.95
CA ARG A 49 7.12 -7.25 -14.05
C ARG A 49 8.05 -6.09 -14.40
N LEU A 50 7.78 -4.89 -13.88
CA LEU A 50 8.63 -3.72 -14.12
C LEU A 50 9.78 -3.66 -13.13
N SER A 51 10.96 -3.35 -13.65
CA SER A 51 12.11 -2.97 -12.85
C SER A 51 11.85 -1.65 -12.09
N ASP A 52 12.66 -1.37 -11.06
CA ASP A 52 12.54 -0.13 -10.28
C ASP A 52 12.73 1.13 -11.14
N ASP A 53 13.58 1.07 -12.16
CA ASP A 53 13.82 2.20 -13.07
C ASP A 53 12.65 2.40 -14.04
N GLU A 54 12.02 1.33 -14.52
CA GLU A 54 10.82 1.41 -15.35
C GLU A 54 9.62 1.95 -14.56
N LEU A 55 9.47 1.54 -13.29
CA LEU A 55 8.46 2.09 -12.39
C LEU A 55 8.63 3.60 -12.21
N LYS A 56 9.86 4.05 -11.92
CA LYS A 56 10.16 5.47 -11.74
C LYS A 56 9.87 6.27 -13.01
N LYS A 57 10.21 5.74 -14.20
CA LYS A 57 9.86 6.36 -15.49
C LYS A 57 8.35 6.45 -15.71
N ALA A 58 7.58 5.49 -15.18
CA ALA A 58 6.12 5.50 -15.17
C ALA A 58 5.52 6.40 -14.06
N GLY A 59 6.34 7.12 -13.29
CA GLY A 59 5.88 8.01 -12.23
C GLY A 59 5.52 7.30 -10.92
N VAL A 60 5.92 6.04 -10.76
CA VAL A 60 5.64 5.22 -9.58
C VAL A 60 6.94 4.89 -8.86
N ASN A 61 7.04 5.20 -7.57
CA ASN A 61 8.19 4.78 -6.77
C ASN A 61 8.06 3.30 -6.37
N PRO A 62 9.18 2.56 -6.20
CA PRO A 62 9.13 1.14 -5.84
C PRO A 62 8.41 0.81 -4.54
N GLY A 63 8.26 1.77 -3.61
CA GLY A 63 7.49 1.61 -2.35
C GLY A 63 6.15 2.35 -2.35
N THR A 64 5.59 2.66 -3.51
CA THR A 64 4.31 3.40 -3.61
C THR A 64 3.15 2.54 -3.12
N ILE A 65 2.41 3.04 -2.14
CA ILE A 65 1.15 2.46 -1.69
C ILE A 65 0.00 3.34 -2.18
N ARG A 66 -1.09 2.72 -2.63
CA ARG A 66 -2.34 3.41 -2.92
C ARG A 66 -3.44 2.85 -2.03
N LEU A 67 -4.13 3.75 -1.33
CA LEU A 67 -5.31 3.44 -0.53
C LEU A 67 -6.57 3.99 -1.20
N SER A 68 -7.63 3.20 -1.16
CA SER A 68 -9.00 3.63 -1.42
C SER A 68 -9.77 3.46 -0.11
N ILE A 69 -10.12 4.56 0.55
CA ILE A 69 -10.79 4.53 1.85
C ILE A 69 -12.28 4.25 1.65
N GLY A 70 -12.75 3.20 2.33
CA GLY A 70 -14.14 2.75 2.42
C GLY A 70 -14.93 3.50 3.50
N LEU A 71 -15.86 2.79 4.14
CA LEU A 71 -16.83 3.33 5.10
C LEU A 71 -16.61 2.83 6.54
N GLU A 72 -15.47 2.21 6.82
CA GLU A 72 -15.09 1.78 8.16
C GLU A 72 -14.90 2.96 9.13
N SER A 73 -14.85 2.67 10.44
CA SER A 73 -14.57 3.70 11.45
C SER A 73 -13.14 4.24 11.27
N VAL A 74 -12.95 5.51 11.61
CA VAL A 74 -11.62 6.15 11.49
C VAL A 74 -10.64 5.48 12.45
N GLU A 75 -11.10 5.10 13.64
CA GLU A 75 -10.31 4.45 14.68
C GLU A 75 -9.76 3.10 14.21
N ASP A 76 -10.61 2.27 13.57
CA ASP A 76 -10.20 0.96 13.07
C ASP A 76 -9.20 1.10 11.90
N LEU A 77 -9.42 2.07 11.01
CA LEU A 77 -8.52 2.34 9.90
C LEU A 77 -7.14 2.81 10.40
N LEU A 78 -7.11 3.71 11.38
CA LEU A 78 -5.85 4.18 11.97
C LEU A 78 -5.13 3.05 12.70
N TRP A 79 -5.85 2.24 13.49
CA TRP A 79 -5.28 1.09 14.16
C TRP A 79 -4.62 0.11 13.18
N ASP A 80 -5.30 -0.21 12.08
CA ASP A 80 -4.78 -1.16 11.09
C ASP A 80 -3.56 -0.61 10.34
N LEU A 81 -3.56 0.68 10.01
CA LEU A 81 -2.41 1.34 9.39
C LEU A 81 -1.20 1.42 10.34
N ASP A 82 -1.43 1.78 11.61
CA ASP A 82 -0.36 1.91 12.61
C ASP A 82 0.32 0.57 12.87
N GLN A 83 -0.46 -0.50 13.08
CA GLN A 83 0.11 -1.83 13.32
C GLN A 83 0.92 -2.33 12.11
N ALA A 84 0.44 -2.09 10.87
CA ALA A 84 1.12 -2.53 9.66
C ALA A 84 2.42 -1.73 9.39
N LEU A 85 2.42 -0.42 9.71
CA LEU A 85 3.62 0.42 9.64
C LEU A 85 4.68 -0.03 10.66
N LEU A 86 4.27 -0.39 11.88
CA LEU A 86 5.18 -0.91 12.90
C LEU A 86 5.80 -2.25 12.50
N ALA A 87 5.00 -3.17 11.93
CA ALA A 87 5.48 -4.46 11.46
C ALA A 87 6.55 -4.34 10.35
N THR A 88 6.52 -3.24 9.59
CA THR A 88 7.44 -2.97 8.46
C THR A 88 8.71 -2.22 8.88
N SER A 89 8.75 -1.68 10.09
CA SER A 89 9.85 -0.85 10.59
C SER A 89 10.92 -1.62 11.38
N ALA A 90 10.83 -2.96 11.41
CA ALA A 90 11.74 -3.85 12.13
C ALA A 90 12.96 -4.28 11.28
#